data_AF-A0A1X7SKI0-F1
#
_entry.id   AF-A0A1X7SKI0-F1
#
_cell.length_a   1.000
_cell.length_b   1.000
_cell.length_c   1.000
_cell.angle_alpha   90.00
_cell.angle_beta   90.00
_cell.angle_gamma   90.00
#
_symmetry.space_group_name_H-M   'P 1'
#
loop_
_entity.id
_entity.type
_entity.pdbx_description
1 polymer ?
#
loop_
_entity_poly.entity_id
_entity_poly.type
_entity_poly.pdbx_seq_one_letter_code
_entity_poly.pdbx_strand_id
1 'polypeptide(L)'
;MKGGHVDPTLEQQPSVSKGPLQPVDVTAISHTPQPTITGSLSSTPTTVIELSSKDEVATNIGSLHSRFASLDSNIRDEFEELVENGKVKLKAVARSAAAYLSIQVSSLKYGDVDELFDSLQPHYDFFSCGVLKHLTDTYLSNAQTELTQYIDSVDKFSESSQLKHIRSTIKEKSSSLPAAASPTTSNQTKPVVIKLTDRWEEMTI
;
A
#
# COMPACT_ATOMS: atom_id res chain seq x y z
N MET A 1 38.72 40.06 15.68
CA MET A 1 38.68 40.51 17.10
C MET A 1 37.26 40.92 17.44
N LYS A 2 36.68 40.29 18.49
CA LYS A 2 35.46 40.63 19.27
C LYS A 2 34.16 40.95 18.50
N GLY A 3 33.00 40.34 18.71
CA GLY A 3 32.47 39.44 19.74
C GLY A 3 31.07 39.92 20.16
N GLY A 4 30.08 39.00 20.15
CA GLY A 4 28.72 38.93 20.78
C GLY A 4 27.90 40.19 21.08
N HIS A 5 26.60 40.18 21.39
CA HIS A 5 25.50 39.21 21.51
C HIS A 5 24.26 40.08 21.91
N VAL A 6 23.06 39.51 21.74
CA VAL A 6 21.71 39.83 22.28
C VAL A 6 20.93 41.06 21.83
N ASP A 7 19.85 40.75 21.12
CA ASP A 7 18.52 41.42 21.11
C ASP A 7 17.76 41.10 22.41
N PRO A 8 16.76 41.90 22.85
CA PRO A 8 15.38 41.58 22.40
C PRO A 8 14.36 42.75 22.33
N THR A 9 13.51 42.66 21.30
CA THR A 9 12.02 42.65 21.30
C THR A 9 11.24 43.53 22.28
N LEU A 10 10.38 44.41 21.74
CA LEU A 10 9.07 44.79 22.30
C LEU A 10 8.20 45.49 21.22
N GLU A 11 7.39 44.70 20.50
CA GLU A 11 6.32 45.23 19.65
C GLU A 11 5.06 45.51 20.48
N GLN A 12 4.40 46.62 20.16
CA GLN A 12 3.29 47.21 20.87
C GLN A 12 1.93 46.60 20.47
N GLN A 13 1.05 46.47 21.45
CA GLN A 13 -0.32 45.98 21.37
C GLN A 13 -1.30 47.19 21.36
N PRO A 14 -2.40 47.22 20.57
CA PRO A 14 -3.34 48.35 20.64
C PRO A 14 -4.54 48.10 21.58
N SER A 15 -4.64 49.03 22.52
CA SER A 15 -5.77 49.69 23.19
C SER A 15 -7.21 49.13 23.16
N VAL A 16 -7.72 48.97 24.38
CA VAL A 16 -9.13 48.84 24.78
C VAL A 16 -9.83 50.20 24.75
N SER A 17 -11.08 50.26 24.25
CA SER A 17 -12.00 51.37 24.52
C SER A 17 -13.29 50.83 25.18
N LYS A 18 -13.71 51.48 26.26
CA LYS A 18 -14.78 51.09 27.17
C LYS A 18 -15.68 52.33 27.37
N GLY A 19 -16.99 52.18 27.18
CA GLY A 19 -18.01 53.20 27.48
C GLY A 19 -19.43 52.69 27.20
N PRO A 20 -20.48 53.26 27.83
CA PRO A 20 -21.00 52.78 29.12
C PRO A 20 -22.41 52.13 29.06
N LEU A 21 -22.74 51.42 30.14
CA LEU A 21 -23.99 50.70 30.39
C LEU A 21 -25.16 51.63 30.78
N GLN A 22 -26.37 51.33 30.29
CA GLN A 22 -27.65 51.69 30.93
C GLN A 22 -28.59 50.46 30.95
N PRO A 23 -29.46 50.28 31.99
CA PRO A 23 -30.30 49.09 32.18
C PRO A 23 -31.78 49.31 31.79
N VAL A 24 -32.58 48.24 31.99
CA VAL A 24 -34.07 48.08 31.90
C VAL A 24 -34.58 47.95 30.44
N ASP A 25 -35.43 47.00 30.03
CA ASP A 25 -36.58 46.38 30.70
C ASP A 25 -36.94 45.00 30.10
N VAL A 26 -37.63 44.20 30.90
CA VAL A 26 -38.13 42.86 30.60
C VAL A 26 -39.22 42.91 29.54
N THR A 27 -39.13 42.08 28.51
CA THR A 27 -40.35 41.53 27.87
C THR A 27 -40.05 40.19 27.21
N ALA A 28 -40.91 39.23 27.52
CA ALA A 28 -40.80 37.82 27.20
C ALA A 28 -40.78 37.54 25.70
N ILE A 29 -39.86 36.68 25.25
CA ILE A 29 -39.96 36.00 23.95
C ILE A 29 -39.74 34.50 24.20
N SER A 30 -40.77 33.74 23.86
CA SER A 30 -40.91 32.29 23.96
C SER A 30 -39.72 31.53 23.37
N HIS A 31 -38.97 30.82 24.20
CA HIS A 31 -37.99 29.83 23.74
C HIS A 31 -38.71 28.51 23.44
N THR A 32 -38.92 28.20 22.16
CA THR A 32 -39.07 26.82 21.70
C THR A 32 -37.70 26.12 21.86
N PRO A 33 -37.61 24.94 22.49
CA PRO A 33 -36.37 24.19 22.51
C PRO A 33 -36.04 23.73 21.08
N GLN A 34 -34.95 24.27 20.54
CA GLN A 34 -34.31 23.75 19.34
C GLN A 34 -33.92 22.29 19.60
N PRO A 35 -34.28 21.33 18.73
CA PRO A 35 -33.81 19.97 18.91
C PRO A 35 -32.29 19.96 18.70
N THR A 36 -31.57 19.58 19.75
CA THR A 36 -30.17 19.16 19.66
C THR A 36 -30.11 18.05 18.62
N ILE A 37 -29.59 18.35 17.43
CA ILE A 37 -29.15 17.33 16.48
C ILE A 37 -27.92 16.72 17.14
N THR A 38 -28.13 15.66 17.92
CA THR A 38 -27.10 14.68 18.21
C THR A 38 -26.65 14.18 16.84
N GLY A 39 -25.49 14.66 16.38
CA GLY A 39 -24.80 14.09 15.25
C GLY A 39 -24.59 12.61 15.57
N SER A 40 -25.47 11.77 15.03
CA SER A 40 -25.25 10.34 14.97
C SER A 40 -23.99 10.18 14.14
N LEU A 41 -22.85 10.00 14.81
CA LEU A 41 -21.68 9.39 14.23
C LEU A 41 -22.19 8.07 13.66
N SER A 42 -22.47 8.06 12.37
CA SER A 42 -22.81 6.87 11.63
C SER A 42 -21.57 6.01 11.65
N SER A 43 -21.43 5.22 12.70
CA SER A 43 -20.47 4.15 12.77
C SER A 43 -20.94 3.15 11.74
N THR A 44 -20.41 3.24 10.52
CA THR A 44 -20.54 2.15 9.55
C THR A 44 -20.09 0.89 10.27
N PRO A 45 -20.96 -0.14 10.39
CA PRO A 45 -20.59 -1.37 11.07
C PRO A 45 -19.35 -1.93 10.40
N THR A 46 -18.23 -1.93 11.13
CA THR A 46 -17.00 -2.53 10.62
C THR A 46 -17.12 -4.03 10.84
N THR A 47 -17.33 -4.78 9.77
CA THR A 47 -17.33 -6.25 9.83
C THR A 47 -15.89 -6.72 10.04
N VAL A 48 -15.53 -7.03 11.28
CA VAL A 48 -14.26 -7.67 11.60
C VAL A 48 -14.35 -9.13 11.18
N ILE A 49 -13.51 -9.53 10.23
CA ILE A 49 -13.38 -10.92 9.80
C ILE A 49 -12.24 -11.52 10.61
N GLU A 50 -12.58 -12.29 11.64
CA GLU A 50 -11.60 -13.00 12.44
C GLU A 50 -11.09 -14.23 11.68
N LEU A 51 -9.78 -14.35 11.55
CA LEU A 51 -9.14 -15.45 10.83
C LEU A 51 -8.74 -16.52 11.85
N SER A 52 -9.35 -17.69 11.73
CA SER A 52 -9.05 -18.87 12.56
C SER A 52 -7.60 -19.35 12.46
N SER A 53 -6.85 -18.88 11.45
CA SER A 53 -5.46 -19.21 11.15
C SER A 53 -4.57 -17.97 10.95
N LYS A 54 -4.89 -16.86 11.64
CA LYS A 54 -4.14 -15.58 11.56
C LYS A 54 -2.62 -15.77 11.65
N ASP A 55 -2.17 -16.61 12.58
CA ASP A 55 -0.74 -16.83 12.81
C ASP A 55 -0.05 -17.54 11.66
N GLU A 56 -0.65 -18.62 11.16
CA GLU A 56 -0.10 -19.39 10.07
C GLU A 56 -0.05 -18.59 8.77
N VAL A 57 -1.08 -17.79 8.48
CA VAL A 57 -1.08 -16.90 7.31
C VAL A 57 0.03 -15.86 7.42
N ALA A 58 0.22 -15.28 8.61
CA ALA A 58 1.32 -14.33 8.86
C ALA A 58 2.69 -14.96 8.67
N THR A 59 2.91 -16.14 9.23
CA THR A 59 4.17 -16.87 9.07
C THR A 59 4.45 -17.20 7.60
N ASN A 60 3.44 -17.63 6.83
CA ASN A 60 3.61 -17.93 5.41
C ASN A 60 3.92 -16.68 4.59
N ILE A 61 3.21 -15.56 4.78
CA ILE A 61 3.50 -14.31 4.06
C ILE A 61 4.89 -13.79 4.44
N GLY A 62 5.28 -13.83 5.71
CA GLY A 62 6.62 -13.47 6.15
C GLY A 62 7.72 -14.32 5.50
N SER A 63 7.49 -15.63 5.41
CA SER A 63 8.41 -16.56 4.73
C SER A 63 8.52 -16.27 3.23
N LEU A 64 7.40 -16.05 2.55
CA LEU A 64 7.38 -15.70 1.13
C LEU A 64 8.10 -14.37 0.87
N HIS A 65 7.78 -13.34 1.65
CA HIS A 65 8.43 -12.03 1.54
C HIS A 65 9.95 -12.11 1.73
N SER A 66 10.41 -12.85 2.75
CA SER A 66 11.84 -13.05 3.00
C SER A 66 12.53 -13.79 1.85
N ARG A 67 11.93 -14.87 1.35
CA ARG A 67 12.44 -15.63 0.20
C ARG A 67 12.46 -14.79 -1.07
N PHE A 68 11.45 -13.94 -1.27
CA PHE A 68 11.39 -13.04 -2.40
C PHE A 68 12.52 -12.01 -2.35
N ALA A 69 12.79 -11.41 -1.18
CA ALA A 69 13.88 -10.46 -1.03
C ALA A 69 15.25 -11.09 -1.37
N SER A 70 15.49 -12.34 -0.94
CA SER A 70 16.70 -13.08 -1.34
C SER A 70 16.74 -13.35 -2.84
N LEU A 71 15.62 -13.76 -3.43
CA LEU A 71 15.53 -14.05 -4.86
C LEU A 71 15.74 -12.79 -5.73
N ASP A 72 15.13 -11.66 -5.36
CA ASP A 72 15.30 -10.37 -6.05
C ASP A 72 16.78 -9.94 -6.03
N SER A 73 17.44 -10.06 -4.87
CA SER A 73 18.88 -9.81 -4.75
C SER A 73 19.70 -10.72 -5.66
N ASN A 74 19.47 -12.04 -5.65
CA ASN A 74 20.21 -12.99 -6.48
C ASN A 74 20.02 -12.69 -7.99
N ILE A 75 18.79 -12.36 -8.41
CA ILE A 75 18.49 -12.00 -9.79
C ILE A 75 19.25 -10.74 -10.21
N ARG A 76 19.28 -9.71 -9.35
CA ARG A 76 20.03 -8.46 -9.60
C ARG A 76 21.52 -8.75 -9.73
N ASP A 77 22.10 -9.50 -8.79
CA ASP A 77 23.51 -9.87 -8.80
C ASP A 77 23.90 -10.65 -10.07
N GLU A 78 23.07 -11.61 -10.50
CA GLU A 78 23.31 -12.34 -11.74
C GLU A 78 23.25 -11.43 -12.98
N PHE A 79 22.30 -10.49 -13.03
CA PHE A 79 22.26 -9.51 -14.12
C PHE A 79 23.49 -8.60 -14.13
N GLU A 80 23.94 -8.15 -12.97
CA GLU A 80 25.15 -7.34 -12.83
C GLU A 80 26.37 -8.08 -13.38
N GLU A 81 26.57 -9.34 -12.97
CA GLU A 81 27.65 -10.17 -13.50
C GLU A 81 27.57 -10.30 -15.03
N LEU A 82 26.38 -10.53 -15.61
CA LEU A 82 26.21 -10.65 -17.06
C LEU A 82 26.49 -9.35 -17.80
N VAL A 83 26.14 -8.20 -17.23
CA VAL A 83 26.35 -6.87 -17.81
C VAL A 83 27.83 -6.49 -17.74
N GLU A 84 28.47 -6.66 -16.59
CA GLU A 84 29.90 -6.38 -16.39
C GLU A 84 30.79 -7.23 -17.30
N ASN A 85 30.45 -8.51 -17.46
CA ASN A 85 31.15 -9.41 -18.37
C ASN A 85 30.81 -9.17 -19.86
N GLY A 86 29.93 -8.21 -20.16
CA GLY A 86 29.52 -7.87 -21.53
C GLY A 86 28.71 -8.97 -22.24
N LYS A 87 28.25 -9.99 -21.51
CA LYS A 87 27.41 -11.09 -22.05
C LYS A 87 26.02 -10.58 -22.41
N VAL A 88 25.51 -9.61 -21.64
CA VAL A 88 24.21 -8.98 -21.86
C VAL A 88 24.37 -7.46 -21.89
N LYS A 89 23.64 -6.80 -22.78
CA LYS A 89 23.54 -5.33 -22.78
C LYS A 89 22.32 -4.93 -21.96
N LEU A 90 22.52 -4.10 -20.93
CA LEU A 90 21.44 -3.62 -20.07
C LEU A 90 20.28 -2.96 -20.86
N LYS A 91 20.61 -2.19 -21.91
CA LYS A 91 19.62 -1.60 -22.82
C LYS A 91 18.73 -2.66 -23.53
N ALA A 92 19.27 -3.86 -23.78
CA ALA A 92 18.48 -4.96 -24.35
C ALA A 92 17.51 -5.56 -23.32
N VAL A 93 17.95 -5.70 -22.07
CA VAL A 93 17.11 -6.12 -20.94
C VAL A 93 15.95 -5.14 -20.74
N ALA A 94 16.23 -3.85 -20.66
CA ALA A 94 15.21 -2.80 -20.52
C ALA A 94 14.17 -2.82 -21.66
N ARG A 95 14.62 -3.04 -22.91
CA ARG A 95 13.71 -3.18 -24.07
C ARG A 95 12.84 -4.43 -23.97
N SER A 96 13.40 -5.55 -23.53
CA SER A 96 12.68 -6.81 -23.35
C SER A 96 11.61 -6.68 -22.27
N ALA A 97 11.96 -6.08 -21.12
CA ALA A 97 11.02 -5.79 -20.04
C ALA A 97 9.90 -4.84 -20.50
N ALA A 98 10.25 -3.75 -21.18
CA ALA A 98 9.27 -2.79 -21.69
C ALA A 98 8.31 -3.43 -22.70
N ALA A 99 8.80 -4.30 -23.58
CA ALA A 99 7.98 -5.04 -24.53
C ALA A 99 7.02 -6.01 -23.81
N TYR A 100 7.51 -6.75 -22.82
CA TYR A 100 6.67 -7.64 -22.01
C TYR A 100 5.55 -6.89 -21.28
N LEU A 101 5.89 -5.75 -20.67
CA LEU A 101 4.96 -4.89 -19.95
C LEU A 101 4.07 -4.03 -20.85
N SER A 102 4.32 -4.00 -22.16
CA SER A 102 3.66 -3.12 -23.12
C SER A 102 3.77 -1.63 -22.76
N ILE A 103 4.94 -1.21 -22.25
CA ILE A 103 5.27 0.18 -21.90
C ILE A 103 6.37 0.72 -22.82
N GLN A 104 6.57 2.03 -22.81
CA GLN A 104 7.67 2.64 -23.56
C GLN A 104 8.99 2.43 -22.80
N VAL A 105 10.06 2.04 -23.49
CA VAL A 105 11.39 1.90 -22.85
C VAL A 105 11.89 3.22 -22.23
N SER A 106 11.41 4.37 -22.71
CA SER A 106 11.72 5.69 -22.15
C SER A 106 11.15 5.92 -20.76
N SER A 107 10.18 5.11 -20.30
CA SER A 107 9.68 5.15 -18.93
C SER A 107 10.55 4.38 -17.95
N LEU A 108 11.54 3.62 -18.43
CA LEU A 108 12.49 2.87 -17.61
C LEU A 108 13.82 3.63 -17.55
N LYS A 109 14.36 3.79 -16.34
CA LYS A 109 15.78 4.10 -16.15
C LYS A 109 16.56 2.80 -16.26
N TYR A 110 17.81 2.88 -16.71
CA TYR A 110 18.68 1.73 -16.88
C TYR A 110 20.15 2.18 -16.96
N GLY A 111 20.56 3.16 -16.14
CA GLY A 111 21.97 3.55 -16.05
C GLY A 111 22.85 2.39 -15.57
N ASP A 112 22.34 1.65 -14.60
CA ASP A 112 22.87 0.39 -14.08
C ASP A 112 21.72 -0.60 -13.79
N VAL A 113 22.07 -1.79 -13.28
CA VAL A 113 21.10 -2.85 -12.99
C VAL A 113 20.11 -2.39 -11.92
N ASP A 114 20.57 -1.77 -10.85
CA ASP A 114 19.71 -1.30 -9.77
C ASP A 114 18.70 -0.26 -10.23
N GLU A 115 19.13 0.75 -11.01
CA GLU A 115 18.23 1.74 -11.59
C GLU A 115 17.15 1.11 -12.48
N LEU A 116 17.49 0.03 -13.20
CA LEU A 116 16.52 -0.71 -14.01
C LEU A 116 15.50 -1.43 -13.14
N PHE A 117 15.96 -2.21 -12.15
CA PHE A 117 15.06 -2.96 -11.29
C PHE A 117 14.18 -2.05 -10.42
N ASP A 118 14.71 -0.93 -9.95
CA ASP A 118 13.95 0.09 -9.24
C ASP A 118 12.88 0.73 -10.14
N SER A 119 13.17 0.93 -11.43
CA SER A 119 12.17 1.38 -12.41
C SER A 119 11.10 0.32 -12.71
N LEU A 120 11.44 -0.97 -12.54
CA LEU A 120 10.53 -2.09 -12.74
C LEU A 120 9.71 -2.43 -11.50
N GLN A 121 10.09 -1.94 -10.32
CA GLN A 121 9.43 -2.21 -9.04
C GLN A 121 7.90 -2.04 -9.07
N PRO A 122 7.30 -1.07 -9.78
CA PRO A 122 5.83 -0.96 -9.87
C PRO A 122 5.14 -2.12 -10.62
N HIS A 123 5.92 -2.99 -11.28
CA HIS A 123 5.44 -4.04 -12.17
C HIS A 123 5.70 -5.45 -11.64
N TYR A 124 6.28 -5.58 -10.45
CA TYR A 124 6.43 -6.86 -9.78
C TYR A 124 6.40 -6.70 -8.27
N ASP A 125 5.98 -7.77 -7.60
CA ASP A 125 6.08 -7.91 -6.16
C ASP A 125 6.24 -9.41 -5.82
N PHE A 126 6.25 -9.72 -4.53
CA PHE A 126 6.41 -11.10 -4.07
C PHE A 126 5.23 -12.03 -4.44
N PHE A 127 4.06 -11.50 -4.81
CA PHE A 127 2.96 -12.29 -5.37
C PHE A 127 2.91 -12.27 -6.91
N SER A 128 3.48 -11.25 -7.54
CA SER A 128 3.45 -11.00 -8.97
C SER A 128 4.85 -10.95 -9.56
N CYS A 129 5.39 -12.10 -9.94
CA CYS A 129 6.74 -12.22 -10.47
C CYS A 129 6.80 -12.22 -12.01
N GLY A 130 5.77 -11.73 -12.70
CA GLY A 130 5.62 -11.89 -14.16
C GLY A 130 6.80 -11.35 -14.97
N VAL A 131 7.21 -10.11 -14.73
CA VAL A 131 8.37 -9.51 -15.42
C VAL A 131 9.69 -10.16 -15.00
N LEU A 132 9.86 -10.52 -13.72
CA LEU A 132 11.03 -11.25 -13.25
C LEU A 132 11.14 -12.61 -13.96
N LYS A 133 10.02 -13.34 -14.08
CA LYS A 133 9.96 -14.61 -14.81
C LYS A 133 10.36 -14.46 -16.27
N HIS A 134 9.79 -13.46 -16.95
CA HIS A 134 10.16 -13.18 -18.34
C HIS A 134 11.66 -12.90 -18.51
N LEU A 135 12.23 -12.07 -17.64
CA LEU A 135 13.64 -11.71 -17.69
C LEU A 135 14.54 -12.91 -17.36
N THR A 136 14.22 -13.65 -16.31
CA THR A 136 14.97 -14.85 -15.89
C THR A 136 14.90 -15.95 -16.95
N ASP A 137 13.74 -16.22 -17.54
CA ASP A 137 13.58 -17.19 -18.64
C ASP A 137 14.41 -16.80 -19.87
N THR A 138 14.54 -15.49 -20.13
CA THR A 138 15.24 -14.97 -21.31
C THR A 138 16.76 -14.91 -21.12
N TYR A 139 17.24 -14.57 -19.92
CA TYR A 139 18.64 -14.20 -19.70
C TYR A 139 19.37 -15.02 -18.63
N LEU A 140 18.66 -15.54 -17.62
CA LEU A 140 19.28 -16.10 -16.41
C LEU A 140 18.98 -17.60 -16.28
N SER A 141 19.78 -18.44 -16.96
CA SER A 141 19.60 -19.90 -16.89
C SER A 141 19.76 -20.48 -15.47
N ASN A 142 20.52 -19.82 -14.60
CA ASN A 142 20.78 -20.30 -13.23
C ASN A 142 19.63 -19.95 -12.28
N ALA A 143 19.19 -18.68 -12.27
CA ALA A 143 18.07 -18.22 -11.44
C ALA A 143 16.69 -18.81 -11.82
N GLN A 144 16.54 -19.43 -13.00
CA GLN A 144 15.25 -20.04 -13.42
C GLN A 144 14.71 -21.07 -12.44
N THR A 145 15.58 -21.93 -11.90
CA THR A 145 15.15 -22.98 -10.96
C THR A 145 14.67 -22.38 -9.65
N GLU A 146 15.40 -21.38 -9.13
CA GLU A 146 15.05 -20.72 -7.86
C GLU A 146 13.74 -19.94 -7.98
N LEU A 147 13.57 -19.18 -9.06
CA LEU A 147 12.33 -18.44 -9.33
C LEU A 147 11.13 -19.38 -9.55
N THR A 148 11.32 -20.50 -10.23
CA THR A 148 10.26 -21.51 -10.40
C THR A 148 9.82 -22.08 -9.06
N GLN A 149 10.77 -22.47 -8.20
CA GLN A 149 10.47 -22.97 -6.85
C GLN A 149 9.81 -21.91 -5.97
N TYR A 150 10.15 -20.64 -6.17
CA TYR A 150 9.48 -19.53 -5.49
C TYR A 150 8.01 -19.40 -5.94
N ILE A 151 7.76 -19.39 -7.26
CA ILE A 151 6.41 -19.32 -7.83
C ILE A 151 5.56 -20.52 -7.35
N ASP A 152 6.11 -21.74 -7.36
CA ASP A 152 5.42 -22.92 -6.84
C ASP A 152 5.03 -22.76 -5.36
N SER A 153 5.84 -22.05 -4.58
CA SER A 153 5.55 -21.78 -3.17
C SER A 153 4.44 -20.75 -3.00
N VAL A 154 4.40 -19.73 -3.85
CA VAL A 154 3.29 -18.76 -3.92
C VAL A 154 2.00 -19.47 -4.31
N ASP A 155 2.03 -20.31 -5.34
CA ASP A 155 0.87 -21.09 -5.79
C ASP A 155 0.36 -22.00 -4.69
N LYS A 156 1.24 -22.74 -4.02
CA LYS A 156 0.89 -23.59 -2.88
C LYS A 156 0.24 -22.79 -1.73
N PHE A 157 0.75 -21.60 -1.44
CA PHE A 157 0.14 -20.72 -0.45
C PHE A 157 -1.24 -20.23 -0.90
N SER A 158 -1.40 -19.90 -2.18
CA SER A 158 -2.67 -19.47 -2.78
C SER A 158 -3.76 -20.55 -2.66
N GLU A 159 -3.35 -21.83 -2.73
CA GLU A 159 -4.23 -22.98 -2.62
C GLU A 159 -4.42 -23.48 -1.18
N SER A 160 -3.81 -22.83 -0.19
CA SER A 160 -3.88 -23.20 1.21
C SER A 160 -5.32 -23.17 1.75
N SER A 161 -5.63 -24.08 2.69
CA SER A 161 -6.97 -24.14 3.31
C SER A 161 -7.29 -22.85 4.07
N GLN A 162 -6.26 -22.18 4.59
CA GLN A 162 -6.33 -20.91 5.30
C GLN A 162 -6.78 -19.78 4.36
N LEU A 163 -6.16 -19.65 3.18
CA LEU A 163 -6.57 -18.63 2.21
C LEU A 163 -7.93 -18.94 1.57
N LYS A 164 -8.24 -20.22 1.35
CA LYS A 164 -9.58 -20.66 0.94
C LYS A 164 -10.64 -20.28 1.97
N HIS A 165 -10.36 -20.46 3.27
CA HIS A 165 -11.25 -20.06 4.35
C HIS A 165 -11.44 -18.54 4.36
N ILE A 166 -10.35 -17.75 4.30
CA ILE A 166 -10.42 -16.27 4.19
C ILE A 166 -11.33 -15.85 3.03
N ARG A 167 -11.09 -16.40 1.82
CA ARG A 167 -11.88 -16.09 0.63
C ARG A 167 -13.35 -16.48 0.80
N SER A 168 -13.62 -17.64 1.41
CA SER A 168 -14.98 -18.10 1.69
C SER A 168 -15.70 -17.17 2.67
N THR A 169 -15.04 -16.79 3.77
CA THR A 169 -15.61 -15.89 4.78
C THR A 169 -15.87 -14.50 4.22
N ILE A 170 -14.95 -13.97 3.40
CA ILE A 170 -15.19 -12.70 2.68
C ILE A 170 -16.40 -12.83 1.75
N LYS A 171 -16.52 -13.93 1.00
CA LYS A 171 -17.65 -14.17 0.09
C LYS A 171 -18.98 -14.28 0.84
N GLU A 172 -19.01 -14.98 1.97
CA GLU A 172 -20.18 -15.10 2.83
C GLU A 172 -20.59 -13.74 3.42
N LYS A 173 -19.63 -13.02 4.01
CA LYS A 173 -19.87 -11.71 4.60
C LYS A 173 -20.30 -10.68 3.54
N SER A 174 -19.66 -10.64 2.38
CA SER A 174 -20.06 -9.75 1.28
C SER A 174 -21.46 -10.07 0.72
N SER A 175 -21.87 -11.34 0.72
CA SER A 175 -23.22 -11.76 0.29
C SER A 175 -24.31 -11.42 1.31
N SER A 176 -23.96 -11.29 2.59
CA SER A 176 -24.87 -10.93 3.68
C SER A 176 -24.98 -9.43 3.93
N LEU A 177 -24.14 -8.60 3.31
CA LEU A 177 -24.30 -7.15 3.33
C LEU A 177 -25.59 -6.77 2.57
N PRO A 178 -26.48 -5.95 3.16
CA PRO A 178 -27.68 -5.52 2.49
C PRO A 178 -27.33 -4.85 1.16
N ALA A 179 -28.08 -5.19 0.10
CA ALA A 179 -27.98 -4.49 -1.17
C ALA A 179 -28.22 -3.00 -0.89
N ALA A 180 -27.21 -2.16 -1.13
CA ALA A 180 -27.39 -0.72 -1.04
C ALA A 180 -28.57 -0.37 -1.95
N ALA A 181 -29.56 0.33 -1.39
CA ALA A 181 -30.75 0.76 -2.12
C ALA A 181 -30.35 1.83 -3.15
N SER A 182 -29.78 1.41 -4.29
CA SER A 182 -29.67 2.21 -5.49
C SER A 182 -29.41 1.28 -6.68
N PRO A 183 -30.37 1.18 -7.62
CA PRO A 183 -30.14 0.52 -8.89
C PRO A 183 -29.38 1.52 -9.75
N THR A 184 -28.06 1.36 -9.85
CA THR A 184 -27.33 2.04 -10.93
C THR A 184 -26.33 1.09 -11.53
N THR A 185 -26.60 0.79 -12.79
CA THR A 185 -25.83 0.05 -13.77
C THR A 185 -24.35 0.43 -13.72
N SER A 186 -23.54 -0.34 -13.02
CA SER A 186 -22.10 -0.38 -13.19
C SER A 186 -21.61 -1.61 -12.42
N ASN A 187 -20.65 -2.34 -12.98
CA ASN A 187 -19.88 -3.36 -12.28
C ASN A 187 -19.08 -2.70 -11.15
N GLN A 188 -19.75 -2.22 -10.11
CA GLN A 188 -19.09 -1.65 -8.94
C GLN A 188 -18.48 -2.80 -8.15
N THR A 189 -17.20 -3.06 -8.43
CA THR A 189 -16.34 -3.82 -7.54
C THR A 189 -16.40 -3.15 -6.17
N LYS A 190 -17.08 -3.77 -5.19
CA LYS A 190 -17.10 -3.24 -3.83
C LYS A 190 -15.72 -3.50 -3.23
N PRO A 191 -14.95 -2.46 -2.87
CA PRO A 191 -13.66 -2.65 -2.22
C PRO A 191 -13.89 -3.28 -0.85
N VAL A 192 -13.28 -4.44 -0.60
CA VAL A 192 -13.21 -5.03 0.73
C VAL A 192 -11.94 -4.50 1.37
N VAL A 193 -12.10 -3.63 2.38
CA VAL A 193 -10.96 -3.14 3.16
C VAL A 193 -10.71 -4.14 4.28
N ILE A 194 -9.60 -4.87 4.18
CA ILE A 194 -9.15 -5.77 5.23
C ILE A 194 -8.11 -5.01 6.06
N LYS A 195 -8.44 -4.73 7.32
CA LYS A 195 -7.48 -4.15 8.26
C LYS A 195 -6.74 -5.30 8.94
N LEU A 196 -5.43 -5.41 8.68
CA LEU A 196 -4.54 -6.31 9.41
C LEU A 196 -4.03 -5.57 10.66
N THR A 197 -4.13 -6.18 11.84
CA THR A 197 -3.72 -5.58 13.13
C THR A 197 -2.67 -6.41 13.84
N ASP A 198 -2.05 -5.84 14.87
CA ASP A 198 -1.00 -6.43 15.72
C ASP A 198 0.32 -6.64 14.95
N ARG A 199 0.80 -7.88 14.79
CA ARG A 199 2.07 -8.21 14.11
C ARG A 199 2.17 -7.74 12.65
N TRP A 200 1.06 -7.28 12.08
CA TRP A 200 1.01 -6.74 10.71
C TRP A 200 1.18 -5.23 10.66
N GLU A 201 1.01 -4.50 11.77
CA GLU A 201 1.25 -3.04 11.80
C GLU A 201 2.74 -2.70 11.64
N GLU A 202 3.62 -3.64 12.01
CA GLU A 202 5.07 -3.51 11.89
C GLU A 202 5.60 -3.96 10.51
N MET A 203 4.78 -4.71 9.74
CA MET A 203 5.19 -5.24 8.45
C MET A 203 4.86 -4.22 7.36
N THR A 204 5.87 -3.47 6.91
CA THR A 204 5.74 -2.63 5.72
C THR A 204 5.78 -3.56 4.51
N ILE A 205 4.65 -3.72 3.83
CA ILE A 205 4.49 -4.50 2.59
C ILE A 205 4.36 -3.52 1.43
#